data_AF-A0A1H6FBX6-F1
#
_entry.id   AF-A0A1H6FBX6-F1
#
_cell.length_a   1.000
_cell.length_b   1.000
_cell.length_c   1.000
_cell.angle_alpha   90.00
_cell.angle_beta   90.00
_cell.angle_gamma   90.00
#
_symmetry.space_group_name_H-M   'P 1'
#
loop_
_entity.id
_entity.type
_entity.pdbx_description
1 polymer ?
#
loop_
_entity_poly.entity_id
_entity_poly.type
_entity_poly.pdbx_seq_one_letter_code
_entity_poly.pdbx_strand_id
1 'polypeptide(L)'
;MKKLSGYLITCLFLFGCASAPSISNANAGASAEALIAEAEAVTKQAAAVEYQWRDTAKVIKKAKKAAADGDQATAIKLAKKAILQSKMAIQQAEQQKNAGPRF
;
A
#
# COMPACT_ATOMS: atom_id res chain seq x y z
N MET A 1 9.86 -43.38 -43.35
CA MET A 1 11.30 -43.35 -43.03
C MET A 1 11.61 -42.09 -42.22
N LYS A 2 12.45 -42.25 -41.20
CA LYS A 2 13.18 -41.24 -40.41
C LYS A 2 12.46 -40.58 -39.23
N LYS A 3 13.03 -40.88 -38.06
CA LYS A 3 12.77 -40.42 -36.69
C LYS A 3 13.44 -39.06 -36.46
N LEU A 4 12.87 -38.23 -35.58
CA LEU A 4 13.50 -37.13 -34.83
C LEU A 4 12.53 -36.79 -33.69
N SER A 5 12.62 -37.36 -32.48
CA SER A 5 13.57 -37.05 -31.40
C SER A 5 13.87 -35.55 -31.25
N GLY A 6 13.14 -34.89 -30.35
CA GLY A 6 13.37 -33.53 -29.89
C GLY A 6 12.93 -33.43 -28.43
N TYR A 7 13.91 -33.45 -27.53
CA TYR A 7 13.78 -33.41 -26.08
C TYR A 7 13.31 -32.01 -25.64
N LEU A 8 12.11 -31.88 -25.08
CA LEU A 8 11.61 -30.61 -24.54
C LEU A 8 12.05 -30.46 -23.08
N ILE A 9 12.97 -29.51 -22.88
CA ILE A 9 13.55 -29.11 -21.61
C ILE A 9 12.49 -28.46 -20.71
N THR A 10 12.22 -29.05 -19.55
CA THR A 10 11.41 -28.44 -18.49
C THR A 10 12.33 -27.99 -17.35
N CYS A 11 12.80 -26.75 -17.40
CA CYS A 11 13.44 -26.08 -16.26
C CYS A 11 12.36 -25.50 -15.34
N LEU A 12 12.11 -26.18 -14.23
CA LEU A 12 11.18 -25.75 -13.19
C LEU A 12 11.88 -24.73 -12.28
N PHE A 13 11.72 -23.43 -12.55
CA PHE A 13 12.12 -22.38 -11.62
C PHE A 13 11.07 -22.21 -10.52
N LEU A 14 11.31 -22.80 -9.36
CA LEU A 14 10.57 -22.50 -8.13
C LEU A 14 11.25 -21.33 -7.39
N PHE A 15 10.99 -20.10 -7.82
CA PHE A 15 11.21 -18.92 -6.97
C PHE A 15 9.99 -18.74 -6.07
N GLY A 16 10.07 -19.27 -4.85
CA GLY A 16 9.00 -19.20 -3.86
C GLY A 16 9.51 -18.82 -2.49
N CYS A 17 10.09 -17.62 -2.33
CA CYS A 17 10.22 -17.00 -1.01
C CYS A 17 9.13 -15.94 -0.86
N ALA A 18 7.89 -16.40 -0.64
CA ALA A 18 6.78 -15.54 -0.27
C ALA A 18 6.82 -15.31 1.25
N SER A 19 7.76 -14.50 1.73
CA SER A 19 7.63 -13.87 3.03
C SER A 19 6.61 -12.74 2.90
N ALA A 20 5.33 -13.07 2.86
CA ALA A 20 4.28 -12.06 2.98
C ALA A 20 4.39 -11.45 4.40
N PRO A 21 4.69 -10.15 4.56
CA PRO A 21 4.63 -9.54 5.87
C PRO A 21 3.20 -9.62 6.38
N SER A 22 3.01 -10.28 7.51
CA SER A 22 1.75 -10.27 8.26
C SER A 22 1.44 -8.82 8.62
N ILE A 23 0.52 -8.19 7.89
CA ILE A 23 0.06 -6.84 8.21
C ILE A 23 -0.67 -6.92 9.55
N SER A 24 0.03 -6.53 10.60
CA SER A 24 -0.56 -6.34 11.92
C SER A 24 -1.62 -5.25 11.79
N ASN A 25 -2.87 -5.62 12.02
CA ASN A 25 -4.02 -4.74 11.86
C ASN A 25 -4.11 -3.83 13.10
N ALA A 26 -3.21 -2.85 13.21
CA ALA A 26 -3.10 -1.95 14.37
C ALA A 26 -4.40 -1.18 14.70
N ASN A 27 -5.35 -1.12 13.77
CA ASN A 27 -6.70 -0.56 13.94
C ASN A 27 -7.79 -1.64 13.92
N ALA A 28 -7.59 -2.77 14.58
CA ALA A 28 -8.70 -3.68 14.86
C ALA A 28 -9.66 -2.99 15.84
N GLY A 29 -10.91 -2.73 15.43
CA GLY A 29 -11.94 -2.13 16.28
C GLY A 29 -12.07 -0.60 16.26
N ALA A 30 -11.22 0.13 15.53
CA ALA A 30 -11.37 1.58 15.38
C ALA A 30 -12.58 1.95 14.49
N SER A 31 -13.28 3.03 14.81
CA SER A 31 -14.38 3.55 13.99
C SER A 31 -13.89 4.14 12.66
N ALA A 32 -14.79 4.30 11.69
CA ALA A 32 -14.44 4.93 10.42
C ALA A 32 -13.96 6.37 10.61
N GLU A 33 -14.59 7.13 11.51
CA GLU A 33 -14.22 8.52 11.81
C GLU A 33 -12.80 8.61 12.36
N ALA A 34 -12.47 7.75 13.33
CA ALA A 34 -11.13 7.69 13.90
C ALA A 34 -10.07 7.36 12.84
N LEU A 35 -10.37 6.38 11.98
CA LEU A 35 -9.49 5.97 10.87
C LEU A 35 -9.35 7.06 9.79
N ILE A 36 -10.41 7.79 9.48
CA ILE A 36 -10.36 8.92 8.55
C ILE A 36 -9.49 10.05 9.12
N ALA A 37 -9.67 10.38 10.41
CA ALA A 37 -8.85 11.38 11.09
C ALA A 37 -7.36 10.97 11.13
N GLU A 38 -7.06 9.70 11.41
CA GLU A 38 -5.70 9.17 11.33
C GLU A 38 -5.15 9.28 9.89
N ALA A 39 -5.94 8.90 8.88
CA ALA A 39 -5.52 9.00 7.49
C ALA A 39 -5.15 10.44 7.11
N GLU A 40 -5.92 11.43 7.57
CA GLU A 40 -5.61 12.86 7.36
C GLU A 40 -4.34 13.29 8.07
N ALA A 41 -4.16 12.90 9.33
CA ALA A 41 -2.98 13.22 10.11
C ALA A 41 -1.70 12.65 9.48
N VAL A 42 -1.69 11.37 9.13
CA VAL A 42 -0.51 10.72 8.52
C VAL A 42 -0.28 11.23 7.10
N THR A 43 -1.31 11.56 6.33
CA THR A 43 -1.15 12.20 5.01
C THR A 43 -0.48 13.57 5.14
N LYS A 44 -0.84 14.35 6.18
CA LYS A 44 -0.18 15.64 6.45
C LYS A 44 1.29 15.46 6.82
N GLN A 45 1.64 14.41 7.55
CA GLN A 45 3.05 14.06 7.81
C GLN A 45 3.81 13.72 6.52
N ALA A 46 3.21 12.92 5.63
CA ALA A 46 3.79 12.61 4.32
C ALA A 46 3.96 13.86 3.44
N ALA A 47 3.01 14.80 3.50
CA ALA A 47 3.11 16.08 2.79
C ALA A 47 4.22 16.97 3.35
N ALA A 48 4.42 16.99 4.68
CA ALA A 48 5.48 17.77 5.33
C ALA A 48 6.89 17.33 4.94
N VAL A 49 7.06 16.07 4.53
CA VAL A 49 8.32 15.57 3.97
C VAL A 49 8.35 15.59 2.45
N GLU A 50 7.36 16.19 1.78
CA GLU A 50 7.22 16.30 0.31
C GLU A 50 7.05 14.98 -0.45
N TYR A 51 6.64 13.90 0.23
CA TYR A 51 6.49 12.57 -0.38
C TYR A 51 5.03 12.11 -0.50
N GLN A 52 4.06 12.98 -0.27
CA GLN A 52 2.65 12.62 -0.39
C GLN A 52 2.34 12.08 -1.80
N TRP A 53 1.74 10.89 -1.86
CA TRP A 53 1.27 10.33 -3.12
C TRP A 53 0.00 11.03 -3.61
N ARG A 54 -0.03 11.36 -4.91
CA ARG A 54 -1.07 12.16 -5.58
C ARG A 54 -2.51 11.73 -5.27
N ASP A 55 -2.79 10.44 -5.21
CA ASP A 55 -4.18 9.94 -5.07
C ASP A 55 -4.62 9.71 -3.62
N THR A 56 -3.73 9.80 -2.63
CA THR A 56 -4.08 9.52 -1.23
C THR A 56 -5.18 10.44 -0.71
N ALA A 57 -5.15 11.73 -1.07
CA ALA A 57 -6.22 12.67 -0.72
C ALA A 57 -7.59 12.29 -1.33
N LYS A 58 -7.60 11.74 -2.56
CA LYS A 58 -8.85 11.26 -3.18
C LYS A 58 -9.38 10.01 -2.48
N VAL A 59 -8.51 9.14 -2.00
CA VAL A 59 -8.91 7.97 -1.20
C VAL A 59 -9.58 8.41 0.10
N ILE A 60 -9.00 9.41 0.79
CA ILE A 60 -9.61 10.00 2.01
C ILE A 60 -10.98 10.62 1.69
N LYS A 61 -11.10 11.38 0.59
CA LYS A 61 -12.38 11.95 0.18
C LYS A 61 -13.44 10.87 -0.08
N LYS A 62 -13.07 9.75 -0.69
CA LYS A 62 -13.97 8.60 -0.88
C LYS A 62 -14.33 7.93 0.45
N ALA A 63 -13.39 7.84 1.40
CA ALA A 63 -13.66 7.31 2.74
C ALA A 63 -14.69 8.17 3.48
N LYS A 64 -14.53 9.51 3.46
CA LYS A 64 -15.49 10.46 4.02
C LYS A 64 -16.88 10.34 3.40
N LYS A 65 -16.95 10.21 2.08
CA LYS A 65 -18.22 10.01 1.38
C LYS A 65 -18.90 8.71 1.81
N ALA A 66 -18.17 7.60 1.86
CA ALA A 66 -18.72 6.32 2.31
C ALA A 66 -19.25 6.40 3.76
N ALA A 67 -18.51 7.05 4.67
CA ALA A 67 -18.96 7.25 6.04
C ALA A 67 -20.24 8.09 6.12
N ALA A 68 -20.33 9.17 5.34
CA ALA A 68 -21.52 10.02 5.26
C ALA A 68 -22.73 9.29 4.66
N ASP A 69 -22.50 8.36 3.73
CA ASP A 69 -23.53 7.51 3.14
C ASP A 69 -23.92 6.32 4.06
N GLY A 70 -23.33 6.19 5.25
CA GLY A 70 -23.57 5.09 6.19
C GLY A 70 -22.81 3.79 5.88
N ASP A 71 -22.03 3.75 4.80
CA ASP A 71 -21.18 2.62 4.42
C ASP A 71 -19.86 2.62 5.22
N GLN A 72 -19.99 2.24 6.48
CA GLN A 72 -18.90 2.19 7.45
C GLN A 72 -17.78 1.22 7.03
N ALA A 73 -18.14 0.08 6.42
CA ALA A 73 -17.17 -0.93 5.98
C ALA A 73 -16.28 -0.39 4.86
N THR A 74 -16.86 0.27 3.85
CA THR A 74 -16.10 0.91 2.77
C THR A 74 -15.27 2.07 3.30
N ALA A 75 -15.81 2.87 4.22
CA ALA A 75 -15.08 3.97 4.85
C ALA A 75 -13.82 3.48 5.57
N ILE A 76 -13.95 2.45 6.42
CA ILE A 76 -12.83 1.81 7.13
C ILE A 76 -11.78 1.30 6.13
N LYS A 77 -12.21 0.59 5.09
CA LYS A 77 -11.29 0.02 4.08
C LYS A 77 -10.49 1.11 3.36
N LEU A 78 -11.17 2.17 2.93
CA LEU A 78 -10.53 3.29 2.22
C LEU A 78 -9.60 4.08 3.15
N ALA A 79 -10.01 4.34 4.39
CA ALA A 79 -9.18 5.03 5.37
C ALA A 79 -7.90 4.24 5.70
N LYS A 80 -8.00 2.93 5.94
CA LYS A 80 -6.84 2.05 6.13
C LYS A 80 -5.90 2.05 4.91
N LYS A 81 -6.45 2.06 3.70
CA LYS A 81 -5.66 2.20 2.47
C LYS A 81 -4.89 3.53 2.43
N ALA A 82 -5.52 4.64 2.79
CA ALA A 82 -4.87 5.95 2.83
C ALA A 82 -3.78 6.03 3.90
N ILE A 83 -4.01 5.46 5.08
CA ILE A 83 -2.99 5.33 6.15
C ILE A 83 -1.77 4.57 5.61
N LEU A 84 -1.99 3.40 4.98
CA LEU A 84 -0.90 2.59 4.44
C LEU A 84 -0.11 3.36 3.38
N GLN A 85 -0.78 4.01 2.43
CA GLN A 85 -0.11 4.83 1.40
C GLN A 85 0.72 5.96 2.01
N SER A 86 0.21 6.62 3.04
CA SER A 86 0.94 7.71 3.71
C SER A 86 2.15 7.21 4.50
N LYS A 87 2.02 6.07 5.20
CA LYS A 87 3.16 5.43 5.88
C LYS A 87 4.25 5.00 4.88
N MET A 88 3.85 4.42 3.75
CA MET A 88 4.79 4.06 2.68
C MET A 88 5.48 5.29 2.07
N ALA A 89 4.75 6.39 1.87
CA ALA A 89 5.33 7.65 1.40
C ALA A 89 6.41 8.19 2.36
N ILE A 90 6.13 8.19 3.67
CA ILE A 90 7.11 8.61 4.68
C ILE A 90 8.34 7.70 4.66
N GLN A 91 8.14 6.37 4.61
CA GLN A 91 9.25 5.42 4.51
C GLN A 91 10.05 5.63 3.22
N GLN A 92 9.38 5.89 2.09
CA GLN A 92 10.06 6.18 0.83
C GLN A 92 10.93 7.45 0.95
N ALA A 93 10.44 8.49 1.63
CA ALA A 93 11.22 9.68 1.92
C ALA A 93 12.51 9.32 2.68
N GLU A 94 12.40 8.50 3.72
CA GLU A 94 13.54 8.06 4.52
C GLU A 94 14.57 7.25 3.70
N GLN A 95 14.11 6.30 2.89
CA GLN A 95 14.99 5.47 2.07
C GLN A 95 15.73 6.29 0.99
N GLN A 96 15.08 7.32 0.45
CA GLN A 96 15.66 8.13 -0.61
C GLN A 96 16.57 9.26 -0.11
N LYS A 97 16.53 9.62 1.19
CA LYS A 97 17.46 10.61 1.78
C LYS A 97 18.94 10.32 1.48
N ASN A 98 19.32 9.05 1.42
CA ASN A 98 20.71 8.62 1.19
C ASN A 98 20.91 7.94 -0.17
N ALA A 99 19.90 8.01 -1.06
CA ALA A 99 19.99 7.44 -2.40
C ALA A 99 20.80 8.38 -3.31
N GLY A 100 22.12 8.26 -3.26
CA GLY A 100 23.03 8.94 -4.20
C GLY A 100 23.21 8.16 -5.51
N PRO A 101 23.67 8.83 -6.59
CA PRO A 101 24.00 8.13 -7.83
C PRO A 101 25.09 7.09 -7.59
N ARG A 102 24.86 5.87 -8.06
CA ARG A 102 25.89 4.83 -8.17
C ARG A 102 26.31 4.83 -9.64
N PHE A 103 27.42 5.50 -9.93
CA PHE A 103 28.07 5.47 -11.23
C PHE A 103 29.11 4.34 -11.29
#